data_AF-A0A2D7T806-F1
#
_entry.id   AF-A0A2D7T806-F1
#
_cell.length_a   1.000
_cell.length_b   1.000
_cell.length_c   1.000
_cell.angle_alpha   90.00
_cell.angle_beta   90.00
_cell.angle_gamma   90.00
#
_symmetry.space_group_name_H-M   'P 1'
#
loop_
_entity.id
_entity.type
_entity.pdbx_description
1 polymer ?
#
loop_
_entity_poly.entity_id
_entity_poly.type
_entity_poly.pdbx_seq_one_letter_code
_entity_poly.pdbx_strand_id
1 'polypeptide(L)'
;MNNVNQIIKNSKESVLKTMSKMDFFTENDLNSLDLVKIGLLRKNSVYRHGVTRFLPKNKWSSKVPDPSCVKVVDIHPLLLNYEWETYREIIIFHEFIHCLGYLGHNKQFYKLESLWPTINQKDTLGRKFMEVLKLKNSTWKWICPKCNLKVLRQRKSSGKYICKKCNCKLIDEAI
;
A
#
# COMPACT_ATOMS: atom_id res chain seq x y z
N MET A 1 16.38 12.59 12.37
CA MET A 1 16.28 11.26 11.74
C MET A 1 15.72 10.16 12.65
N ASN A 2 15.64 10.36 13.98
CA ASN A 2 15.28 9.30 14.93
C ASN A 2 13.80 8.86 14.92
N ASN A 3 12.86 9.70 14.45
CA ASN A 3 11.42 9.40 14.54
C ASN A 3 10.93 8.36 13.51
N VAL A 4 11.41 8.42 12.26
CA VAL A 4 10.91 7.55 11.17
C VAL A 4 11.23 6.09 11.42
N ASN A 5 12.50 5.78 11.74
CA ASN A 5 12.92 4.41 12.02
C ASN A 5 12.20 3.86 13.25
N GLN A 6 11.94 4.69 14.25
CA GLN A 6 11.19 4.29 15.43
C GLN A 6 9.73 3.96 15.11
N ILE A 7 9.04 4.78 14.32
CA ILE A 7 7.65 4.50 13.91
C ILE A 7 7.56 3.18 13.14
N ILE A 8 8.47 2.97 12.19
CA ILE A 8 8.54 1.74 11.39
C ILE A 8 8.79 0.53 12.30
N LYS A 9 9.77 0.63 13.21
CA LYS A 9 10.11 -0.43 14.16
C LYS A 9 8.91 -0.77 15.05
N ASN A 10 8.28 0.24 15.65
CA ASN A 10 7.11 0.05 16.53
C ASN A 10 5.95 -0.62 15.78
N SER A 11 5.65 -0.19 14.56
CA SER A 11 4.58 -0.79 13.76
C SER A 11 4.90 -2.22 13.34
N LYS A 12 6.16 -2.51 13.04
CA LYS A 12 6.61 -3.87 12.77
C LYS A 12 6.42 -4.78 13.99
N GLU A 13 6.91 -4.34 15.15
CA GLU A 13 6.79 -5.09 16.41
C GLU A 13 5.32 -5.31 16.79
N SER A 14 4.48 -4.28 16.63
CA SER A 14 3.02 -4.37 16.84
C SER A 14 2.38 -5.41 15.91
N VAL A 15 2.75 -5.41 14.63
CA VAL A 15 2.26 -6.39 13.65
C VAL A 15 2.69 -7.80 14.00
N LEU A 16 3.98 -8.03 14.28
CA LEU A 16 4.49 -9.35 14.64
C LEU A 16 3.85 -9.87 15.95
N LYS A 17 3.70 -9.02 16.96
CA LYS A 17 3.02 -9.36 18.21
C LYS A 17 1.54 -9.67 18.02
N THR A 18 0.89 -9.07 17.03
CA THR A 18 -0.50 -9.38 16.69
C THR A 18 -0.58 -10.70 15.93
N MET A 19 0.32 -10.93 14.97
CA MET A 19 0.44 -12.19 14.25
C MET A 19 0.74 -13.37 15.18
N SER A 20 1.55 -13.19 16.22
CA SER A 20 1.88 -14.25 17.18
C SER A 20 0.70 -14.74 18.02
N LYS A 21 -0.42 -14.00 18.02
CA LYS A 21 -1.67 -14.40 18.66
C LYS A 21 -2.62 -15.14 17.72
N MET A 22 -2.26 -15.27 16.44
CA MET A 22 -3.05 -15.97 15.45
C MET A 22 -2.52 -17.41 15.32
N ASP A 23 -3.41 -18.40 15.39
CA ASP A 23 -3.04 -19.83 15.34
C ASP A 23 -2.41 -20.29 14.01
N PHE A 24 -2.34 -19.40 13.01
CA PHE A 24 -1.85 -19.72 11.67
C PHE A 24 -0.33 -19.61 11.53
N PHE A 25 0.31 -18.66 12.22
CA PHE A 25 1.73 -18.34 11.99
C PHE A 25 2.62 -19.07 12.98
N THR A 26 3.66 -19.73 12.48
CA THR A 26 4.65 -20.41 13.31
C THR A 26 5.68 -19.43 13.87
N GLU A 27 6.37 -19.82 14.93
CA GLU A 27 7.48 -19.02 15.48
C GLU A 27 8.58 -18.74 14.42
N ASN A 28 8.85 -19.72 13.55
CA ASN A 28 9.79 -19.56 12.44
C ASN A 28 9.32 -18.52 11.41
N ASP A 29 8.02 -18.44 11.12
CA ASP A 29 7.46 -17.40 10.26
C ASP A 29 7.69 -16.01 10.87
N LEU A 30 7.42 -15.87 12.17
CA LEU A 30 7.58 -14.60 12.88
C LEU A 30 9.04 -14.16 12.94
N ASN A 31 9.95 -15.09 13.29
CA ASN A 31 11.39 -14.82 13.36
C ASN A 31 11.97 -14.44 11.99
N SER A 32 11.53 -15.10 10.92
CA SER A 32 11.99 -14.79 9.57
C SER A 32 11.43 -13.45 9.05
N LEU A 33 10.18 -13.12 9.37
CA LEU A 33 9.59 -11.80 9.09
C LEU A 33 10.27 -10.68 9.90
N ASP A 34 10.75 -10.96 11.11
CA ASP A 34 11.49 -9.99 11.92
C ASP A 34 12.83 -9.57 11.28
N LEU A 35 13.39 -10.40 10.39
CA LEU A 35 14.58 -10.06 9.62
C LEU A 35 14.26 -9.22 8.35
N VAL A 36 13.01 -9.21 7.90
CA VAL A 36 12.59 -8.46 6.70
C VAL A 36 12.70 -6.96 6.94
N LYS A 37 13.46 -6.27 6.09
CA LYS A 37 13.63 -4.81 6.16
C LYS A 37 12.34 -4.11 5.72
N ILE A 38 11.91 -3.12 6.50
CA ILE A 38 10.84 -2.19 6.09
C ILE A 38 11.47 -0.86 5.68
N GLY A 39 11.16 -0.44 4.45
CA GLY A 39 11.62 0.80 3.85
C GLY A 39 10.45 1.73 3.48
N LEU A 40 10.77 2.79 2.74
CA LEU A 40 9.80 3.75 2.27
C LEU A 40 9.76 3.77 0.75
N LEU A 41 8.55 3.83 0.21
CA LEU A 41 8.33 4.05 -1.21
C LEU A 41 8.95 5.39 -1.62
N ARG A 42 9.56 5.40 -2.81
CA ARG A 42 10.07 6.63 -3.44
C ARG A 42 8.94 7.63 -3.62
N LYS A 43 9.27 8.92 -3.56
CA LYS A 43 8.33 10.05 -3.72
C LYS A 43 7.44 9.95 -4.98
N ASN A 44 7.93 9.31 -6.04
CA ASN A 44 7.21 9.14 -7.31
C ASN A 44 6.22 7.95 -7.31
N SER A 45 6.10 7.22 -6.20
CA SER A 45 5.10 6.15 -6.06
C SER A 45 3.74 6.75 -5.69
N VAL A 46 3.08 7.34 -6.69
CA VAL A 46 1.96 8.27 -6.50
C VAL A 46 0.76 7.66 -5.78
N TYR A 47 0.44 6.39 -6.04
CA TYR A 47 -0.79 5.74 -5.56
C TYR A 47 -0.56 4.39 -4.90
N ARG A 48 0.70 4.00 -4.68
CA ARG A 48 1.00 2.71 -4.06
C ARG A 48 1.06 2.88 -2.55
N HIS A 49 0.44 1.96 -1.82
CA HIS A 49 0.36 2.02 -0.36
C HIS A 49 1.49 1.21 0.30
N GLY A 50 1.76 0.02 -0.23
CA GLY A 50 2.84 -0.88 0.15
C GLY A 50 3.36 -1.67 -1.05
N VAL A 51 4.55 -2.26 -0.91
CA VAL A 51 5.05 -3.31 -1.82
C VAL A 51 6.14 -4.14 -1.18
N THR A 52 6.03 -5.44 -1.40
CA THR A 52 7.09 -6.41 -1.19
C THR A 52 7.97 -6.50 -2.44
N ARG A 53 9.26 -6.17 -2.29
CA ARG A 53 10.25 -6.31 -3.36
C ARG A 53 11.10 -7.53 -3.08
N PHE A 54 11.07 -8.51 -3.97
CA PHE A 54 11.92 -9.69 -3.90
C PHE A 54 13.32 -9.41 -4.47
N LEU A 55 14.29 -10.18 -4.00
CA LEU A 55 15.60 -10.29 -4.64
C LEU A 55 15.45 -10.88 -6.06
N PRO A 56 16.43 -10.69 -6.96
CA PRO A 56 16.51 -11.46 -8.19
C PRO A 56 16.48 -12.98 -7.89
N LYS A 57 15.75 -13.76 -8.70
CA LYS A 57 15.52 -15.20 -8.46
C LYS A 57 16.80 -16.03 -8.28
N ASN A 58 17.88 -15.65 -8.96
CA ASN A 58 19.19 -16.33 -8.82
C ASN A 58 19.87 -16.10 -7.45
N LYS A 59 19.32 -15.24 -6.59
CA LYS A 59 19.78 -14.99 -5.22
C LYS A 59 18.83 -15.56 -4.17
N TRP A 60 17.81 -16.30 -4.58
CA TRP A 60 16.87 -16.91 -3.65
C TRP A 60 17.52 -18.13 -3.00
N SER A 61 17.37 -18.24 -1.68
CA SER A 61 17.79 -19.40 -0.88
C SER A 61 16.87 -20.60 -1.07
N SER A 62 15.71 -20.42 -1.69
CA SER A 62 14.71 -21.46 -1.89
C SER A 62 14.06 -21.39 -3.28
N LYS A 63 13.43 -22.50 -3.68
CA LYS A 63 12.73 -22.62 -4.97
C LYS A 63 11.37 -21.91 -4.98
N VAL A 64 10.77 -21.71 -3.80
CA VAL A 64 9.45 -21.12 -3.60
C VAL A 64 9.65 -19.82 -2.79
N PRO A 65 8.99 -18.71 -3.11
CA PRO A 65 9.21 -17.46 -2.39
C PRO A 65 8.92 -17.60 -0.89
N ASP A 66 9.85 -17.12 -0.08
CA ASP A 66 9.77 -17.05 1.38
C ASP A 66 10.40 -15.73 1.88
N PRO A 67 10.39 -15.43 3.19
CA PRO A 67 10.94 -14.18 3.71
C PRO A 67 12.43 -13.98 3.39
N SER A 68 13.21 -15.04 3.22
CA SER A 68 14.63 -14.95 2.87
C SER A 68 14.86 -14.47 1.42
N CYS A 69 13.84 -14.62 0.56
CA CYS A 69 13.84 -14.12 -0.81
C CYS A 69 13.49 -12.62 -0.90
N VAL A 70 13.08 -11.99 0.21
CA VAL A 70 12.61 -10.60 0.26
C VAL A 70 13.78 -9.63 0.40
N LYS A 71 13.84 -8.63 -0.46
CA LYS A 71 14.80 -7.53 -0.38
C LYS A 71 14.35 -6.47 0.64
N VAL A 72 13.11 -6.01 0.52
CA VAL A 72 12.52 -4.96 1.35
C VAL A 72 10.99 -4.93 1.17
N VAL A 73 10.28 -4.60 2.24
CA VAL A 73 8.88 -4.18 2.21
C VAL A 73 8.85 -2.65 2.30
N ASP A 74 8.46 -1.97 1.22
CA ASP A 74 8.35 -0.51 1.23
C ASP A 74 6.91 -0.09 1.51
N ILE A 75 6.69 0.82 2.47
CA ILE A 75 5.38 1.47 2.71
C ILE A 75 5.39 2.92 2.24
N HIS A 76 4.22 3.47 1.96
CA HIS A 76 4.10 4.86 1.53
C HIS A 76 4.49 5.82 2.68
N PRO A 77 5.34 6.86 2.45
CA PRO A 77 5.81 7.76 3.52
C PRO A 77 4.69 8.45 4.32
N LEU A 78 3.56 8.74 3.67
CA LEU A 78 2.41 9.36 4.35
C LEU A 78 1.83 8.47 5.46
N LEU A 79 1.99 7.14 5.38
CA LEU A 79 1.53 6.22 6.41
C LEU A 79 2.26 6.42 7.75
N LEU A 80 3.37 7.17 7.78
CA LEU A 80 4.09 7.49 9.02
C LEU A 80 3.35 8.49 9.91
N ASN A 81 2.35 9.22 9.39
CA ASN A 81 1.54 10.09 10.24
C ASN A 81 0.67 9.25 11.19
N TYR A 82 0.45 9.75 12.39
CA TYR A 82 -0.33 9.07 13.44
C TYR A 82 -1.76 8.72 12.97
N GLU A 83 -2.39 9.58 12.17
CA GLU A 83 -3.75 9.36 11.63
C GLU A 83 -3.88 8.08 10.78
N TRP A 84 -2.75 7.56 10.27
CA TRP A 84 -2.70 6.37 9.41
C TRP A 84 -2.18 5.14 10.13
N GLU A 85 -2.00 5.17 11.46
CA GLU A 85 -1.43 4.06 12.22
C GLU A 85 -2.14 2.73 11.98
N THR A 86 -3.46 2.67 12.20
CA THR A 86 -4.26 1.47 11.95
C THR A 86 -4.11 0.98 10.50
N TYR A 87 -4.08 1.91 9.54
CA TYR A 87 -3.95 1.54 8.12
C TYR A 87 -2.54 1.06 7.77
N ARG A 88 -1.51 1.68 8.36
CA ARG A 88 -0.10 1.32 8.20
C ARG A 88 0.13 -0.12 8.63
N GLU A 89 -0.41 -0.52 9.78
CA GLU A 89 -0.27 -1.89 10.28
C GLU A 89 -1.00 -2.92 9.39
N ILE A 90 -2.21 -2.60 8.92
CA ILE A 90 -2.93 -3.42 7.92
C ILE A 90 -2.08 -3.62 6.66
N ILE A 91 -1.44 -2.56 6.15
CA ILE A 91 -0.58 -2.65 4.97
C ILE A 91 0.69 -3.46 5.26
N ILE A 92 1.34 -3.28 6.40
CA ILE A 92 2.52 -4.09 6.76
C ILE A 92 2.13 -5.57 6.84
N PHE A 93 1.01 -5.90 7.48
CA PHE A 93 0.50 -7.27 7.55
C PHE A 93 0.21 -7.85 6.15
N HIS A 94 -0.45 -7.07 5.27
CA HIS A 94 -0.69 -7.46 3.87
C HIS A 94 0.61 -7.84 3.15
N GLU A 95 1.64 -7.02 3.30
CA GLU A 95 2.95 -7.27 2.68
C GLU A 95 3.67 -8.45 3.34
N PHE A 96 3.50 -8.70 4.64
CA PHE A 96 4.06 -9.87 5.31
C PHE A 96 3.43 -11.17 4.82
N ILE A 97 2.14 -11.18 4.49
CA ILE A 97 1.51 -12.33 3.82
C ILE A 97 2.20 -12.61 2.47
N HIS A 98 2.53 -11.57 1.69
CA HIS A 98 3.32 -11.74 0.47
C HIS A 98 4.73 -12.27 0.74
N CYS A 99 5.38 -11.82 1.82
CA CYS A 99 6.70 -12.32 2.23
C CYS A 99 6.68 -13.82 2.54
N LEU A 100 5.58 -14.35 3.07
CA LEU A 100 5.38 -15.78 3.36
C LEU A 100 5.03 -16.63 2.11
N GLY A 101 5.14 -16.05 0.90
CA GLY A 101 4.96 -16.77 -0.36
C GLY A 101 3.56 -16.69 -0.96
N TYR A 102 2.60 -16.02 -0.31
CA TYR A 102 1.26 -15.79 -0.84
C TYR A 102 1.25 -14.62 -1.83
N LEU A 103 1.82 -14.80 -3.02
CA LEU A 103 2.06 -13.70 -3.96
C LEU A 103 0.79 -13.12 -4.62
N GLY A 104 -0.24 -13.95 -4.82
CA GLY A 104 -1.47 -13.56 -5.50
C GLY A 104 -2.60 -13.29 -4.52
N HIS A 105 -3.42 -12.28 -4.80
CA HIS A 105 -4.64 -11.97 -4.05
C HIS A 105 -5.77 -12.97 -4.35
N ASN A 106 -5.56 -14.23 -3.96
CA ASN A 106 -6.49 -15.34 -4.12
C ASN A 106 -7.27 -15.63 -2.82
N LYS A 107 -8.14 -16.64 -2.83
CA LYS A 107 -8.96 -17.02 -1.67
C LYS A 107 -8.13 -17.31 -0.41
N GLN A 108 -6.96 -17.94 -0.57
CA GLN A 108 -6.09 -18.26 0.57
C GLN A 108 -5.46 -17.00 1.13
N PHE A 109 -4.97 -16.10 0.28
CA PHE A 109 -4.49 -14.79 0.69
C PHE A 109 -5.54 -14.02 1.49
N TYR A 110 -6.77 -13.91 0.97
CA TYR A 110 -7.83 -13.17 1.65
C TYR A 110 -8.29 -13.84 2.94
N LYS A 111 -8.23 -15.17 3.03
CA LYS A 111 -8.48 -15.88 4.29
C LYS A 111 -7.47 -15.45 5.36
N LEU A 112 -6.18 -15.39 5.03
CA LEU A 112 -5.14 -14.93 5.97
C LEU A 112 -5.29 -13.45 6.30
N GLU A 113 -5.52 -12.63 5.28
CA GLU A 113 -5.70 -11.20 5.46
C GLU A 113 -6.88 -10.88 6.37
N SER A 114 -7.96 -11.67 6.29
CA SER A 114 -9.16 -11.51 7.13
C SER A 114 -8.93 -11.79 8.63
N LEU A 115 -7.80 -12.41 9.00
CA LEU A 115 -7.45 -12.65 10.40
C LEU A 115 -6.99 -11.36 11.11
N TRP A 116 -6.69 -10.29 10.35
CA TRP A 116 -6.25 -9.04 10.96
C TRP A 116 -7.38 -8.39 11.78
N PRO A 117 -7.14 -7.98 13.05
CA PRO A 117 -8.22 -7.56 13.97
C PRO A 117 -9.08 -6.40 13.45
N THR A 118 -8.49 -5.46 12.71
CA THR A 118 -9.18 -4.28 12.17
C THR A 118 -9.37 -4.36 10.65
N ILE A 119 -9.39 -5.57 10.07
CA ILE A 119 -9.45 -5.73 8.61
C ILE A 119 -10.70 -5.07 8.00
N ASN A 120 -11.81 -5.04 8.75
CA ASN A 120 -13.06 -4.39 8.36
C ASN A 120 -12.90 -2.87 8.10
N GLN A 121 -11.84 -2.22 8.60
CA GLN A 121 -11.55 -0.81 8.37
C GLN A 121 -10.72 -0.58 7.09
N LYS A 122 -10.10 -1.62 6.53
CA LYS A 122 -9.14 -1.51 5.41
C LYS A 122 -9.71 -0.76 4.21
N ASP A 123 -10.93 -1.07 3.81
CA ASP A 123 -11.54 -0.47 2.61
C ASP A 123 -11.84 1.02 2.79
N THR A 124 -12.35 1.40 3.95
CA THR A 124 -12.66 2.80 4.27
C THR A 124 -11.38 3.62 4.41
N LEU A 125 -10.39 3.11 5.16
CA LEU A 125 -9.10 3.77 5.33
C LEU A 125 -8.34 3.86 4.00
N GLY A 126 -8.37 2.81 3.19
CA GLY A 126 -7.74 2.80 1.87
C GLY A 126 -8.35 3.79 0.89
N ARG A 127 -9.68 3.94 0.88
CA ARG A 127 -10.35 4.98 0.08
C ARG A 127 -9.97 6.38 0.54
N LYS A 128 -10.02 6.64 1.85
CA LYS A 128 -9.60 7.93 2.44
C LYS A 128 -8.14 8.25 2.10
N PHE A 129 -7.25 7.27 2.22
CA PHE A 129 -5.83 7.42 1.88
C PHE A 129 -5.66 7.76 0.39
N MET A 130 -6.41 7.08 -0.48
CA MET A 130 -6.42 7.38 -1.91
C MET A 130 -6.92 8.77 -2.26
N GLU A 131 -7.92 9.28 -1.56
CA GLU A 131 -8.39 10.66 -1.76
C GLU A 131 -7.31 11.67 -1.37
N VAL A 132 -6.66 11.48 -0.23
CA VAL A 132 -5.55 12.33 0.21
C VAL A 132 -4.39 12.31 -0.78
N LEU A 133 -4.00 11.12 -1.27
CA LEU A 133 -2.95 11.00 -2.29
C LEU A 133 -3.36 11.65 -3.62
N LYS A 134 -4.62 11.48 -4.07
CA LYS A 134 -5.12 12.16 -5.27
C LYS A 134 -5.06 13.67 -5.14
N LEU A 135 -5.52 14.23 -4.02
CA LEU A 135 -5.49 15.67 -3.76
C LEU A 135 -4.06 16.20 -3.77
N LYS A 136 -3.17 15.54 -3.00
CA LYS A 136 -1.76 15.95 -2.87
C LYS A 136 -0.99 15.92 -4.19
N ASN A 137 -1.31 14.96 -5.06
CA ASN A 137 -0.56 14.69 -6.27
C ASN A 137 -1.14 15.33 -7.52
N SER A 138 -2.34 15.91 -7.45
CA SER A 138 -3.01 16.52 -8.60
C SER A 138 -2.59 17.99 -8.75
N THR A 139 -2.24 18.35 -9.97
CA THR A 139 -1.90 19.72 -10.38
C THR A 139 -2.90 20.25 -11.42
N TRP A 140 -3.83 19.40 -11.85
CA TRP A 140 -4.84 19.67 -12.85
C TRP A 140 -6.19 19.10 -12.44
N LYS A 141 -7.25 19.80 -12.81
CA LYS A 141 -8.63 19.36 -12.74
C LYS A 141 -9.19 19.31 -14.15
N TRP A 142 -9.67 18.15 -14.57
CA TRP A 142 -10.42 18.03 -15.82
C TRP A 142 -11.90 18.28 -15.54
N ILE A 143 -12.49 19.20 -16.29
CA ILE A 143 -13.87 19.65 -16.11
C ILE A 143 -14.67 19.35 -17.37
N CYS A 144 -15.82 18.70 -17.19
CA CYS A 144 -16.80 18.61 -18.27
C CYS A 144 -17.60 19.91 -18.35
N PRO A 145 -17.60 20.64 -19.48
CA PRO A 145 -18.34 21.89 -19.60
C PRO A 145 -19.86 21.72 -19.56
N LYS A 146 -20.38 20.50 -19.83
CA LYS A 146 -21.83 20.24 -19.90
C LYS A 146 -22.43 19.79 -18.56
N CYS A 147 -21.77 18.87 -17.86
CA CYS A 147 -22.29 18.30 -16.61
C CYS A 147 -21.47 18.65 -15.37
N ASN A 148 -20.47 19.52 -15.52
CA ASN A 148 -19.58 19.98 -14.43
C ASN A 148 -18.89 18.84 -13.65
N LEU A 149 -18.73 17.67 -14.26
CA LEU A 149 -17.93 16.58 -13.71
C LEU A 149 -16.49 17.07 -13.53
N LYS A 150 -15.95 16.92 -12.31
CA LYS A 150 -14.58 17.31 -11.96
C LYS A 150 -13.75 16.07 -11.67
N VAL A 151 -12.58 15.99 -12.28
CA VAL A 151 -11.68 14.85 -12.14
C VAL A 151 -10.26 15.34 -11.88
N LEU A 152 -9.73 15.06 -10.68
CA LEU A 152 -8.38 15.45 -10.29
C LEU A 152 -7.33 14.57 -10.98
N ARG A 153 -6.29 15.22 -11.52
CA ARG A 153 -5.22 14.59 -12.30
C ARG A 153 -3.88 15.30 -12.10
N GLN A 154 -2.81 14.55 -12.34
CA GLN A 154 -1.44 15.10 -12.30
C GLN A 154 -1.02 15.79 -13.60
N ARG A 155 -1.78 15.59 -14.69
CA ARG A 155 -1.44 16.07 -16.03
C ARG A 155 -2.69 16.66 -16.68
N LYS A 156 -2.47 17.59 -17.60
CA LYS A 156 -3.49 18.09 -18.53
C LYS A 156 -4.09 16.94 -19.34
N SER A 157 -5.36 17.10 -19.67
CA SER A 157 -6.09 16.32 -20.68
C SER A 157 -5.57 16.65 -22.07
N SER A 158 -5.23 17.94 -22.31
CA SER A 158 -4.85 18.48 -23.63
C SER A 158 -5.89 18.14 -24.70
N GLY A 159 -7.17 18.13 -24.32
CA GLY A 159 -8.30 17.81 -25.20
C GLY A 159 -8.41 16.34 -25.63
N LYS A 160 -7.59 15.42 -25.07
CA LYS A 160 -7.58 13.99 -25.43
C LYS A 160 -8.68 13.18 -24.73
N TYR A 161 -9.18 13.68 -23.60
CA TYR A 161 -10.15 12.94 -22.78
C TYR A 161 -11.55 13.50 -22.96
N ILE A 162 -12.53 12.59 -22.95
CA ILE A 162 -13.95 12.87 -23.11
C ILE A 162 -14.72 12.54 -21.84
N CYS A 163 -15.76 13.32 -21.55
CA CYS A 163 -16.72 12.99 -20.51
C CYS A 163 -17.55 11.78 -20.93
N LYS A 164 -17.51 10.68 -20.18
CA LYS A 164 -18.32 9.48 -20.48
C LYS A 164 -19.84 9.72 -20.46
N LYS A 165 -20.31 10.75 -19.73
CA LYS A 165 -21.74 11.08 -19.63
C LYS A 165 -22.23 11.96 -20.79
N CYS A 166 -21.41 12.90 -21.24
CA CYS A 166 -21.83 13.95 -22.18
C CYS A 166 -21.15 13.87 -23.55
N ASN A 167 -20.20 12.93 -23.69
CA ASN A 167 -19.40 12.69 -24.89
C ASN A 167 -18.68 13.94 -25.45
N CYS A 168 -18.35 14.91 -24.59
CA CYS A 168 -17.63 16.13 -24.96
C CYS A 168 -16.21 16.15 -24.39
N LYS A 169 -15.32 16.91 -25.02
CA LYS A 169 -13.93 17.10 -24.56
C LYS A 169 -13.90 17.76 -23.19
N LEU A 170 -13.02 17.26 -22.32
CA LEU A 170 -12.77 17.84 -21.01
C LEU A 170 -11.84 19.05 -21.13
N ILE A 171 -12.14 20.09 -20.36
CA ILE A 171 -11.34 21.31 -20.24
C ILE A 171 -10.37 21.16 -19.06
N ASP A 172 -9.18 21.71 -19.22
CA ASP A 172 -8.12 21.70 -18.22
C ASP A 172 -8.16 22.96 -17.35
N GLU A 173 -8.16 22.79 -16.03
CA GLU A 173 -8.01 23.85 -15.05
C GLU A 173 -6.83 23.50 -14.12
N ALA A 174 -5.93 24.44 -13.84
CA ALA A 174 -4.84 24.22 -12.89
C ALA A 174 -5.39 24.22 -11.45
N ILE A 175 -4.77 23.43 -10.56
CA ILE A 175 -5.06 23.41 -9.12
C ILE A 175 -3.95 24.13 -8.37
#